data_AF-A0A7V2IM38-F1
#
_entry.id   AF-A0A7V2IM38-F1
#
_cell.length_a   1.000
_cell.length_b   1.000
_cell.length_c   1.000
_cell.angle_alpha   90.00
_cell.angle_beta   90.00
_cell.angle_gamma   90.00
#
_symmetry.space_group_name_H-M   'P 1'
#
loop_
_entity.id
_entity.type
_entity.pdbx_description
1 polymer ?
#
loop_
_entity_poly.entity_id
_entity_poly.type
_entity_poly.pdbx_seq_one_letter_code
_entity_poly.pdbx_strand_id
1 'polypeptide(L)'
;MRARWGISLLTLVVALTAIPTAADRQYILVNRVPGRVWNQNRPETFTEESFMELHRRCPESGSGNVRFGAGFIFSFLNGEPYVVAESLRRFLAGAQQTDTPVIVQFDAENWWGHRSDLWNFWDPSRPGYDPQNRYNVEWTSWSPDDAVKICWRNWGRQIRVLPQPNLMSPDYLAACREGLARLVPIVMEWYHALPADKKDLFVGIKVGHESSIGVNAWHYPDGNRLLDVPRAEDPTYGLDHSRRPSRGVAAIGYAAVKTAGIRTSGELTEADVTEVVRRYVTILCRTAAEAGVPRDRLFTHGAGWHEGEWLYDAAGNAYSCPGWSFYRHAADPRGDIGVQRNLKRTEAPYWAAVEWLLPGTRDEAAWREALAATLSDPKCRCLCIYNWEGIQDSTSILSAIAATLATASTP
;
A
#
# COMPACT_ATOMS: atom_id res chain seq x y z
N MET A 1 -63.14 2.48 53.04
CA MET A 1 -63.08 2.29 51.57
C MET A 1 -62.02 3.22 50.99
N ARG A 2 -60.96 2.61 50.45
CA ARG A 2 -60.01 3.06 49.40
C ARG A 2 -59.24 4.39 49.57
N ALA A 3 -57.97 4.21 49.96
CA ALA A 3 -56.87 5.14 49.80
C ALA A 3 -56.47 5.31 48.32
N ARG A 4 -56.07 6.52 47.93
CA ARG A 4 -55.42 6.84 46.66
C ARG A 4 -53.92 6.99 46.91
N TRP A 5 -53.12 6.10 46.33
CA TRP A 5 -51.69 6.26 46.14
C TRP A 5 -51.44 6.56 44.66
N GLY A 6 -50.89 7.74 44.37
CA GLY A 6 -50.41 8.10 43.04
C GLY A 6 -48.97 7.62 42.91
N ILE A 7 -48.72 6.70 41.99
CA ILE A 7 -47.37 6.30 41.58
C ILE A 7 -47.06 7.10 40.32
N SER A 8 -46.09 8.02 40.42
CA SER A 8 -45.46 8.65 39.24
C SER A 8 -44.58 7.61 38.55
N LEU A 9 -44.91 7.29 37.30
CA LEU A 9 -44.00 6.55 36.41
C LEU A 9 -42.86 7.51 36.00
N LEU A 10 -41.67 7.28 36.55
CA LEU A 10 -40.42 7.79 35.98
C LEU A 10 -40.04 6.86 34.82
N THR A 11 -40.15 7.32 33.57
CA THR A 11 -39.66 6.60 32.41
C THR A 11 -38.14 6.77 32.34
N LEU A 12 -37.40 5.77 32.81
CA LEU A 12 -35.95 5.69 32.65
C LEU A 12 -35.65 5.31 31.19
N VAL A 13 -35.32 6.31 30.35
CA VAL A 13 -34.74 6.07 29.03
C VAL A 13 -33.28 5.71 29.26
N VAL A 14 -32.99 4.41 29.32
CA VAL A 14 -31.61 3.91 29.22
C VAL A 14 -31.21 4.05 27.76
N ALA A 15 -30.36 5.03 27.46
CA ALA A 15 -29.64 5.06 26.19
C ALA A 15 -28.74 3.82 26.14
N LEU A 16 -29.17 2.79 25.43
CA LEU A 16 -28.30 1.68 25.03
C LEU A 16 -27.26 2.26 24.06
N THR A 17 -26.09 2.62 24.58
CA THR A 17 -24.91 2.86 23.76
C THR A 17 -24.59 1.56 23.05
N ALA A 18 -24.79 1.53 21.73
CA ALA A 18 -24.41 0.38 20.92
C ALA A 18 -22.91 0.15 21.09
N ILE A 19 -22.52 -1.02 21.56
CA ILE A 19 -21.13 -1.48 21.47
C ILE A 19 -20.83 -1.53 19.97
N PRO A 20 -19.84 -0.79 19.46
CA PRO A 20 -19.52 -0.81 18.04
C PRO A 20 -19.28 -2.24 17.62
N THR A 21 -19.99 -2.67 16.57
CA THR A 21 -19.79 -4.01 16.03
C THR A 21 -18.37 -4.09 15.45
N ALA A 22 -17.82 -5.29 15.29
CA ALA A 22 -16.53 -5.49 14.62
C ALA A 22 -16.47 -4.82 13.21
N ALA A 23 -17.62 -4.45 12.64
CA ALA A 23 -17.74 -3.75 11.38
C ALA A 23 -17.25 -2.28 11.42
N ASP A 24 -17.15 -1.62 12.58
CA ASP A 24 -16.86 -0.16 12.66
C ASP A 24 -15.49 0.18 13.27
N ARG A 25 -14.63 -0.81 13.54
CA ARG A 25 -13.30 -0.59 14.12
C ARG A 25 -12.33 0.09 13.14
N GLN A 26 -11.55 1.02 13.67
CA GLN A 26 -10.39 1.58 12.97
C GLN A 26 -9.10 0.90 13.45
N TYR A 27 -8.02 1.07 12.70
CA TYR A 27 -6.74 0.41 13.01
C TYR A 27 -5.56 1.36 12.88
N ILE A 28 -4.64 1.27 13.84
CA ILE A 28 -3.26 1.73 13.69
C ILE A 28 -2.41 0.50 13.40
N LEU A 29 -1.85 0.43 12.21
CA LEU A 29 -0.98 -0.66 11.79
C LEU A 29 0.45 -0.17 11.69
N VAL A 30 1.42 -1.07 11.89
CA VAL A 30 2.83 -0.78 11.61
C VAL A 30 3.33 -1.67 10.48
N ASN A 31 3.88 -1.07 9.43
CA ASN A 31 4.54 -1.81 8.37
C ASN A 31 5.99 -2.10 8.77
N ARG A 32 6.34 -3.39 8.80
CA ARG A 32 7.70 -3.84 9.10
C ARG A 32 8.54 -3.88 7.84
N VAL A 33 9.74 -3.30 7.91
CA VAL A 33 10.67 -3.23 6.77
C VAL A 33 11.05 -4.65 6.32
N PRO A 34 10.76 -5.02 5.06
CA PRO A 34 11.13 -6.33 4.54
C PRO A 34 12.63 -6.61 4.65
N GLY A 35 12.98 -7.81 5.11
CA GLY A 35 14.36 -8.27 5.26
C GLY A 35 15.04 -7.88 6.59
N ARG A 36 14.36 -7.17 7.49
CA ARG A 36 14.86 -6.86 8.84
C ARG A 36 14.47 -7.94 9.85
N VAL A 37 13.24 -7.86 10.35
CA VAL A 37 12.67 -8.88 11.26
C VAL A 37 11.94 -9.93 10.44
N TRP A 38 11.07 -9.49 9.53
CA TRP A 38 10.31 -10.37 8.63
C TRP A 38 10.90 -10.37 7.23
N ASN A 39 10.96 -11.55 6.62
CA ASN A 39 11.49 -11.72 5.26
C ASN A 39 10.67 -12.77 4.50
N GLN A 40 9.99 -12.34 3.44
CA GLN A 40 9.18 -13.22 2.59
C GLN A 40 9.96 -14.41 1.97
N ASN A 41 11.28 -14.29 1.84
CA ASN A 41 12.14 -15.34 1.29
C ASN A 41 12.70 -16.27 2.38
N ARG A 42 12.32 -16.05 3.64
CA ARG A 42 12.70 -16.84 4.82
C ARG A 42 11.49 -17.03 5.72
N PRO A 43 10.58 -17.97 5.40
CA PRO A 43 9.32 -18.13 6.11
C PRO A 43 9.48 -18.32 7.63
N GLU A 44 10.58 -18.90 8.07
CA GLU A 44 10.94 -19.09 9.48
C GLU A 44 11.08 -17.77 10.27
N THR A 45 11.17 -16.63 9.61
CA THR A 45 11.25 -15.31 10.26
C THR A 45 9.92 -14.80 10.80
N PHE A 46 8.78 -15.34 10.33
CA PHE A 46 7.45 -15.02 10.85
C PHE A 46 7.14 -15.91 12.06
N THR A 47 7.61 -15.49 13.24
CA THR A 47 7.45 -16.23 14.50
C THR A 47 6.43 -15.57 15.41
N GLU A 48 5.80 -16.33 16.31
CA GLU A 48 4.92 -15.78 17.36
C GLU A 48 5.61 -14.64 18.14
N GLU A 49 6.86 -14.85 18.56
CA GLU A 49 7.64 -13.86 19.30
C GLU A 49 7.83 -12.55 18.54
N SER A 50 7.99 -12.63 17.21
CA SER A 50 8.08 -11.43 16.39
C SER A 50 6.79 -10.60 16.45
N PHE A 51 5.61 -11.21 16.53
CA PHE A 51 4.35 -10.48 16.72
C PHE A 51 4.19 -9.98 18.16
N MET A 52 4.53 -10.80 19.16
CA MET A 52 4.49 -10.42 20.58
C MET A 52 5.37 -9.21 20.91
N GLU A 53 6.46 -9.03 20.17
CA GLU A 53 7.31 -7.85 20.26
C GLU A 53 6.56 -6.54 19.96
N LEU A 54 5.60 -6.56 19.02
CA LEU A 54 4.75 -5.39 18.73
C LEU A 54 3.83 -5.06 19.90
N HIS A 55 3.19 -6.07 20.50
CA HIS A 55 2.31 -5.90 21.67
C HIS A 55 3.04 -5.38 22.90
N ARG A 56 4.30 -5.80 23.11
CA ARG A 56 5.11 -5.27 24.22
C ARG A 56 5.46 -3.80 24.04
N ARG A 57 5.60 -3.32 22.80
CA ARG A 57 5.87 -1.90 22.52
C ARG A 57 4.61 -1.03 22.59
N CYS A 58 3.48 -1.56 22.16
CA CYS A 58 2.19 -0.86 22.13
C CYS A 58 1.10 -1.73 22.79
N PRO A 59 1.08 -1.82 24.13
CA PRO A 59 0.08 -2.64 24.82
C PRO A 59 -1.33 -2.06 24.63
N GLU A 60 -2.27 -2.88 24.15
CA GLU A 60 -3.67 -2.51 24.04
C GLU A 60 -4.37 -2.59 25.42
N SER A 61 -5.21 -1.60 25.74
CA SER A 61 -6.04 -1.61 26.96
C SER A 61 -7.39 -2.35 26.78
N GLY A 62 -7.64 -2.92 25.60
CA GLY A 62 -8.81 -3.77 25.29
C GLY A 62 -10.19 -3.06 25.24
N SER A 63 -10.23 -1.74 25.43
CA SER A 63 -11.49 -0.97 25.59
C SER A 63 -11.77 0.07 24.50
N GLY A 64 -10.82 0.33 23.59
CA GLY A 64 -10.94 1.34 22.53
C GLY A 64 -11.53 0.82 21.21
N ASN A 65 -12.04 1.74 20.39
CA ASN A 65 -12.54 1.50 19.03
C ASN A 65 -11.43 1.39 17.97
N VAL A 66 -10.18 1.63 18.36
CA VAL A 66 -8.98 1.51 17.51
C VAL A 66 -8.15 0.33 18.00
N ARG A 67 -7.77 -0.56 17.07
CA ARG A 67 -6.82 -1.65 17.36
C ARG A 67 -5.45 -1.39 16.75
N PHE A 68 -4.42 -1.88 17.41
CA PHE A 68 -3.05 -1.91 16.98
C PHE A 68 -2.75 -3.23 16.24
N GLY A 69 -2.00 -3.15 15.15
CA GLY A 69 -1.69 -4.33 14.35
C GLY A 69 -0.50 -4.15 13.44
N ALA A 70 -0.35 -5.05 12.47
CA ALA A 70 0.81 -5.10 11.59
C ALA A 70 0.44 -5.12 10.10
N GLY A 71 1.32 -4.54 9.28
CA GLY A 71 1.31 -4.68 7.83
C GLY A 71 2.58 -5.34 7.34
N PHE A 72 2.46 -6.13 6.27
CA PHE A 72 3.64 -6.64 5.58
C PHE A 72 3.45 -6.71 4.06
N ILE A 73 4.54 -6.50 3.33
CA ILE A 73 4.58 -6.44 1.87
C ILE A 73 5.13 -7.76 1.34
N PHE A 74 4.35 -8.43 0.50
CA PHE A 74 4.75 -9.59 -0.27
C PHE A 74 4.95 -9.17 -1.73
N SER A 75 6.20 -8.89 -2.10
CA SER A 75 6.64 -8.65 -3.48
C SER A 75 6.71 -9.97 -4.22
N PHE A 76 5.58 -10.43 -4.75
CA PHE A 76 5.41 -11.82 -5.18
C PHE A 76 6.11 -12.15 -6.50
N LEU A 77 6.59 -11.15 -7.26
CA LEU A 77 7.47 -11.34 -8.41
C LEU A 77 8.97 -11.31 -8.05
N ASN A 78 9.30 -11.20 -6.77
CA ASN A 78 10.66 -11.10 -6.25
C ASN A 78 11.05 -12.24 -5.29
N GLY A 79 10.41 -13.40 -5.44
CA GLY A 79 10.64 -14.57 -4.60
C GLY A 79 10.07 -15.84 -5.24
N GLU A 80 10.54 -16.99 -4.77
CA GLU A 80 10.00 -18.29 -5.19
C GLU A 80 8.52 -18.39 -4.81
N PRO A 81 7.59 -18.70 -5.75
CA PRO A 81 6.15 -18.64 -5.48
C PRO A 81 5.70 -19.46 -4.27
N TYR A 82 6.28 -20.65 -4.06
CA TYR A 82 5.95 -21.51 -2.92
C TYR A 82 6.49 -20.97 -1.60
N VAL A 83 7.67 -20.32 -1.61
CA VAL A 83 8.27 -19.73 -0.41
C VAL A 83 7.49 -18.49 0.02
N VAL A 84 7.10 -17.63 -0.93
CA VAL A 84 6.25 -16.46 -0.64
C VAL A 84 4.90 -16.89 -0.07
N ALA A 85 4.29 -17.93 -0.63
CA ALA A 85 3.03 -18.49 -0.11
C ALA A 85 3.18 -19.05 1.31
N GLU A 86 4.28 -19.75 1.62
CA GLU A 86 4.55 -20.25 2.97
C GLU A 86 4.80 -19.12 3.97
N SER A 87 5.54 -18.09 3.59
CA SER A 87 5.72 -16.88 4.39
C SER A 87 4.39 -16.19 4.71
N LEU A 88 3.49 -16.11 3.72
CA LEU A 88 2.14 -15.58 3.93
C LEU A 88 1.34 -16.42 4.94
N ARG A 89 1.35 -17.75 4.82
CA ARG A 89 0.68 -18.62 5.80
C ARG A 89 1.21 -18.42 7.21
N ARG A 90 2.52 -18.31 7.37
CA ARG A 90 3.13 -18.08 8.69
C ARG A 90 2.82 -16.70 9.26
N PHE A 91 2.80 -15.68 8.42
CA PHE A 91 2.34 -14.34 8.81
C PHE A 91 0.91 -14.38 9.35
N LEU A 92 -0.02 -15.01 8.62
CA LEU A 92 -1.43 -15.14 9.04
C LEU A 92 -1.60 -16.01 10.30
N ALA A 93 -0.83 -17.09 10.42
CA ALA A 93 -0.83 -17.93 11.61
C ALA A 93 -0.31 -17.18 12.84
N GLY A 94 0.78 -16.43 12.72
CA GLY A 94 1.32 -15.59 13.80
C GLY A 94 0.33 -14.51 14.23
N ALA A 95 -0.34 -13.86 13.27
CA ALA A 95 -1.41 -12.91 13.52
C ALA A 95 -2.56 -13.53 14.35
N GLN A 96 -3.01 -14.72 13.97
CA GLN A 96 -4.08 -15.43 14.69
C GLN A 96 -3.67 -15.90 16.10
N GLN A 97 -2.44 -16.41 16.25
CA GLN A 97 -1.90 -16.90 17.52
C GLN A 97 -1.76 -15.78 18.57
N THR A 98 -1.40 -14.58 18.11
CA THR A 98 -1.12 -13.43 18.97
C THR A 98 -2.25 -12.40 19.01
N ASP A 99 -3.39 -12.72 18.39
CA ASP A 99 -4.54 -11.81 18.26
C ASP A 99 -4.15 -10.44 17.66
N THR A 100 -3.28 -10.45 16.65
CA THR A 100 -2.78 -9.23 15.99
C THR A 100 -3.57 -8.97 14.70
N PRO A 101 -4.31 -7.85 14.58
CA PRO A 101 -4.87 -7.41 13.31
C PRO A 101 -3.80 -7.20 12.24
N VAL A 102 -4.09 -7.62 11.02
CA VAL A 102 -3.15 -7.55 9.91
C VAL A 102 -3.73 -7.00 8.62
N ILE A 103 -2.91 -6.23 7.90
CA ILE A 103 -3.11 -5.91 6.49
C ILE A 103 -2.01 -6.58 5.65
N VAL A 104 -2.40 -7.25 4.57
CA VAL A 104 -1.46 -7.90 3.65
C VAL A 104 -1.32 -7.03 2.41
N GLN A 105 -0.11 -6.59 2.07
CA GLN A 105 0.14 -5.90 0.80
C GLN A 105 0.72 -6.87 -0.24
N PHE A 106 0.12 -6.92 -1.42
CA PHE A 106 0.68 -7.62 -2.58
C PHE A 106 1.30 -6.61 -3.55
N ASP A 107 2.60 -6.77 -3.78
CA ASP A 107 3.40 -5.92 -4.68
C ASP A 107 3.93 -6.73 -5.87
N ALA A 108 3.85 -6.12 -7.06
CA ALA A 108 4.33 -6.68 -8.31
C ALA A 108 5.20 -5.70 -9.10
N GLU A 109 5.32 -4.45 -8.66
CA GLU A 109 5.87 -3.36 -9.49
C GLU A 109 7.22 -2.88 -9.00
N ASN A 110 7.42 -2.85 -7.68
CA ASN A 110 8.64 -2.28 -7.12
C ASN A 110 9.81 -3.26 -7.13
N TRP A 111 9.54 -4.56 -7.02
CA TRP A 111 10.53 -5.62 -7.05
C TRP A 111 10.00 -6.82 -7.84
N TRP A 112 10.69 -7.19 -8.90
CA TRP A 112 10.27 -8.25 -9.83
C TRP A 112 11.47 -9.03 -10.40
N GLY A 113 12.56 -9.11 -9.62
CA GLY A 113 13.83 -9.67 -10.07
C GLY A 113 13.82 -11.17 -10.33
N HIS A 114 12.83 -11.90 -9.81
CA HIS A 114 12.66 -13.33 -10.11
C HIS A 114 12.06 -13.55 -11.50
N ARG A 115 11.46 -12.52 -12.11
CA ARG A 115 10.85 -12.59 -13.44
C ARG A 115 11.75 -12.09 -14.57
N SER A 116 13.01 -12.55 -14.59
CA SER A 116 13.96 -12.21 -15.67
C SER A 116 13.44 -12.58 -17.06
N ASP A 117 12.57 -13.60 -17.13
CA ASP A 117 11.83 -14.01 -18.32
C ASP A 117 10.89 -12.92 -18.87
N LEU A 118 10.57 -11.88 -18.09
CA LEU A 118 9.75 -10.76 -18.54
C LEU A 118 10.55 -9.53 -18.93
N TRP A 119 11.75 -9.30 -18.39
CA TRP A 119 12.44 -8.01 -18.58
C TRP A 119 13.80 -8.11 -19.23
N ASN A 120 14.46 -9.26 -19.26
CA ASN A 120 15.78 -9.35 -19.88
C ASN A 120 15.64 -9.42 -21.41
N PHE A 121 15.83 -8.29 -22.09
CA PHE A 121 15.84 -8.23 -23.56
C PHE A 121 17.21 -7.90 -24.17
N TRP A 122 18.22 -7.67 -23.34
CA TRP A 122 19.51 -7.11 -23.78
C TRP A 122 20.73 -7.95 -23.46
N ASP A 123 20.67 -8.86 -22.48
CA ASP A 123 21.82 -9.67 -22.07
C ASP A 123 21.62 -11.16 -22.38
N PRO A 124 22.13 -11.66 -23.53
CA PRO A 124 21.99 -13.06 -23.94
C PRO A 124 22.76 -14.05 -23.05
N SER A 125 23.64 -13.56 -22.17
CA SER A 125 24.37 -14.42 -21.23
C SER A 125 23.62 -14.67 -19.93
N ARG A 126 22.51 -13.95 -19.69
CA ARG A 126 21.72 -14.03 -18.45
C ARG A 126 20.39 -14.76 -18.65
N PRO A 127 19.84 -15.37 -17.58
CA PRO A 127 18.53 -16.02 -17.64
C PRO A 127 17.42 -15.12 -18.19
N GLY A 128 16.43 -15.74 -18.82
CA GLY A 128 15.24 -15.06 -19.31
C GLY A 128 15.48 -14.15 -20.51
N TYR A 129 16.65 -14.20 -21.16
CA TYR A 129 16.89 -13.39 -22.35
C TYR A 129 15.91 -13.70 -23.47
N ASP A 130 15.14 -12.69 -23.86
CA ASP A 130 14.34 -12.68 -25.07
C ASP A 130 14.25 -11.23 -25.59
N PRO A 131 14.69 -10.92 -26.83
CA PRO A 131 14.54 -9.59 -27.41
C PRO A 131 13.11 -9.00 -27.36
N GLN A 132 12.07 -9.84 -27.25
CA GLN A 132 10.67 -9.43 -27.11
C GLN A 132 10.33 -8.90 -25.71
N ASN A 133 11.14 -9.17 -24.69
CA ASN A 133 10.93 -8.63 -23.34
C ASN A 133 10.96 -7.09 -23.28
N ARG A 134 11.45 -6.43 -24.33
CA ARG A 134 11.33 -4.98 -24.49
C ARG A 134 9.87 -4.49 -24.47
N TYR A 135 8.89 -5.32 -24.82
CA TYR A 135 7.46 -4.95 -24.76
C TYR A 135 6.86 -5.02 -23.35
N ASN A 136 7.56 -5.66 -22.41
CA ASN A 136 7.13 -5.84 -21.03
C ASN A 136 7.72 -4.78 -20.07
N VAL A 137 8.55 -3.87 -20.59
CA VAL A 137 9.16 -2.77 -19.85
C VAL A 137 8.79 -1.43 -20.45
N GLU A 138 9.00 -0.36 -19.70
CA GLU A 138 8.74 1.00 -20.16
C GLU A 138 9.72 1.51 -21.21
N TRP A 139 9.26 2.46 -22.02
CA TRP A 139 10.02 3.11 -23.10
C TRP A 139 10.10 4.62 -22.88
N THR A 140 11.11 5.26 -23.47
CA THR A 140 11.24 6.73 -23.48
C THR A 140 10.65 7.39 -24.73
N SER A 141 10.10 6.61 -25.67
CA SER A 141 9.41 7.10 -26.87
C SER A 141 8.29 6.14 -27.31
N TRP A 142 7.56 6.47 -28.39
CA TRP A 142 6.56 5.59 -29.00
C TRP A 142 7.14 4.33 -29.69
N SER A 143 8.45 4.10 -29.64
CA SER A 143 9.15 2.94 -30.22
C SER A 143 9.68 1.98 -29.15
N PRO A 144 9.54 0.65 -29.34
CA PRO A 144 10.17 -0.35 -28.47
C PRO A 144 11.70 -0.35 -28.53
N ASP A 145 12.31 0.29 -29.53
CA ASP A 145 13.78 0.43 -29.61
C ASP A 145 14.32 1.32 -28.48
N ASP A 146 13.47 2.16 -27.89
CA ASP A 146 13.77 3.07 -26.78
C ASP A 146 13.38 2.45 -25.42
N ALA A 147 13.33 1.12 -25.33
CA ALA A 147 13.06 0.41 -24.10
C ALA A 147 14.17 0.62 -23.05
N VAL A 148 13.76 0.86 -21.80
CA VAL A 148 14.70 1.07 -20.70
C VAL A 148 15.21 -0.26 -20.15
N LYS A 149 16.50 -0.31 -19.80
CA LYS A 149 17.20 -1.48 -19.24
C LYS A 149 17.47 -1.33 -17.74
N ILE A 150 17.35 -0.11 -17.24
CA ILE A 150 17.68 0.30 -15.88
C ILE A 150 16.82 1.50 -15.49
N CYS A 151 16.48 1.60 -14.21
CA CYS A 151 15.82 2.77 -13.63
C CYS A 151 16.50 3.14 -12.30
N TRP A 152 16.08 4.25 -11.72
CA TRP A 152 16.49 4.73 -10.41
C TRP A 152 15.29 4.92 -9.50
N ARG A 153 15.55 4.81 -8.19
CA ARG A 153 14.58 5.01 -7.11
C ARG A 153 15.27 5.75 -5.96
N ASN A 154 14.53 6.54 -5.19
CA ASN A 154 15.01 7.14 -3.96
C ASN A 154 13.98 7.03 -2.84
N TRP A 155 14.29 6.19 -1.86
CA TRP A 155 13.56 6.05 -0.58
C TRP A 155 14.51 6.40 0.58
N GLY A 156 15.10 7.60 0.52
CA GLY A 156 16.11 8.09 1.47
C GLY A 156 17.56 8.00 0.94
N ARG A 157 17.78 7.17 -0.09
CA ARG A 157 18.99 7.20 -0.93
C ARG A 157 18.66 6.73 -2.34
N GLN A 158 19.37 7.27 -3.32
CA GLN A 158 19.28 6.80 -4.69
C GLN A 158 19.86 5.38 -4.82
N ILE A 159 19.13 4.51 -5.53
CA ILE A 159 19.58 3.18 -5.94
C ILE A 159 19.20 2.92 -7.40
N ARG A 160 20.00 2.11 -8.09
CA ARG A 160 19.61 1.50 -9.37
C ARG A 160 18.61 0.38 -9.11
N VAL A 161 17.57 0.31 -9.93
CA VAL A 161 16.55 -0.74 -9.94
C VAL A 161 16.38 -1.30 -11.36
N LEU A 162 15.71 -2.45 -11.45
CA LEU A 162 15.29 -3.03 -12.72
C LEU A 162 14.41 -2.06 -13.52
N PRO A 163 14.30 -2.23 -14.85
CA PRO A 163 13.44 -1.37 -15.64
C PRO A 163 12.01 -1.39 -15.09
N GLN A 164 11.32 -0.26 -15.21
CA GLN A 164 9.91 -0.21 -14.83
C GLN A 164 9.09 -1.16 -15.74
N PRO A 165 8.18 -2.00 -15.20
CA PRO A 165 7.31 -2.80 -16.04
C PRO A 165 6.38 -1.93 -16.88
N ASN A 166 6.11 -2.35 -18.12
CA ASN A 166 4.95 -1.89 -18.87
C ASN A 166 3.70 -2.38 -18.14
N LEU A 167 3.03 -1.48 -17.41
CA LEU A 167 1.88 -1.83 -16.55
C LEU A 167 0.67 -2.40 -17.32
N MET A 168 0.69 -2.31 -18.66
CA MET A 168 -0.37 -2.81 -19.53
C MET A 168 0.09 -3.94 -20.45
N SER A 169 1.33 -4.42 -20.31
CA SER A 169 1.80 -5.60 -21.04
C SER A 169 0.92 -6.81 -20.69
N PRO A 170 0.45 -7.58 -21.69
CA PRO A 170 -0.29 -8.81 -21.45
C PRO A 170 0.46 -9.83 -20.58
N ASP A 171 1.75 -10.05 -20.84
CA ASP A 171 2.55 -11.04 -20.12
C ASP A 171 2.85 -10.60 -18.67
N TYR A 172 3.12 -9.32 -18.48
CA TYR A 172 3.28 -8.75 -17.15
C TYR A 172 1.99 -8.80 -16.33
N LEU A 173 0.85 -8.44 -16.95
CA LEU A 173 -0.46 -8.55 -16.31
C LEU A 173 -0.84 -10.01 -16.01
N ALA A 174 -0.48 -10.95 -16.88
CA ALA A 174 -0.66 -12.38 -16.62
C ALA A 174 0.14 -12.83 -15.40
N ALA A 175 1.40 -12.41 -15.27
CA ALA A 175 2.22 -12.65 -14.09
C ALA A 175 1.61 -12.06 -12.80
N CYS A 176 1.09 -10.85 -12.87
CA CYS A 176 0.39 -10.21 -11.75
C CYS A 176 -0.85 -11.02 -11.33
N ARG A 177 -1.66 -11.44 -12.30
CA ARG A 177 -2.86 -12.25 -12.05
C ARG A 177 -2.53 -13.62 -11.47
N GLU A 178 -1.50 -14.28 -11.97
CA GLU A 178 -1.05 -15.58 -11.44
C GLU A 178 -0.62 -15.45 -9.97
N GLY A 179 0.16 -14.42 -9.65
CA GLY A 179 0.58 -14.16 -8.27
C GLY A 179 -0.61 -13.91 -7.33
N LEU A 180 -1.57 -13.07 -7.74
CA LEU A 180 -2.78 -12.83 -6.96
C LEU A 180 -3.66 -14.08 -6.84
N ALA A 181 -3.86 -14.84 -7.93
CA ALA A 181 -4.62 -16.09 -7.93
C ALA A 181 -4.01 -17.16 -7.02
N ARG A 182 -2.70 -17.09 -6.78
CA ARG A 182 -1.99 -17.97 -5.83
C ARG A 182 -2.14 -17.51 -4.38
N LEU A 183 -2.03 -16.22 -4.11
CA LEU A 183 -1.88 -15.69 -2.74
C LEU A 183 -3.19 -15.24 -2.10
N VAL A 184 -4.13 -14.68 -2.88
CA VAL A 184 -5.42 -14.22 -2.35
C VAL A 184 -6.23 -15.37 -1.73
N PRO A 185 -6.34 -16.57 -2.34
CA PRO A 185 -7.06 -17.67 -1.72
C PRO A 185 -6.53 -18.07 -0.34
N ILE A 186 -5.21 -17.99 -0.11
CA ILE A 186 -4.61 -18.27 1.20
C ILE A 186 -5.15 -17.32 2.28
N VAL A 187 -5.24 -16.02 1.95
CA VAL A 187 -5.79 -15.01 2.87
C VAL A 187 -7.28 -15.25 3.09
N MET A 188 -8.02 -15.56 2.04
CA MET A 188 -9.48 -15.74 2.13
C MET A 188 -9.86 -17.02 2.86
N GLU A 189 -9.17 -18.13 2.64
CA GLU A 189 -9.34 -19.38 3.39
C GLU A 189 -9.08 -19.16 4.88
N TRP A 190 -7.97 -18.49 5.23
CA TRP A 190 -7.69 -18.08 6.62
C TRP A 190 -8.80 -17.21 7.18
N TYR A 191 -9.18 -16.13 6.48
CA TYR A 191 -10.22 -15.22 6.94
C TYR A 191 -11.55 -15.93 7.16
N HIS A 192 -11.96 -16.84 6.27
CA HIS A 192 -13.19 -17.61 6.42
C HIS A 192 -13.13 -18.60 7.58
N ALA A 193 -11.97 -19.21 7.84
CA ALA A 193 -11.75 -20.13 8.95
C ALA A 193 -11.66 -19.45 10.34
N LEU A 194 -11.41 -18.14 10.40
CA LEU A 194 -11.37 -17.41 11.68
C LEU A 194 -12.72 -17.52 12.42
N PRO A 195 -12.71 -17.69 13.76
CA PRO A 195 -13.89 -17.50 14.60
C PRO A 195 -14.58 -16.15 14.38
N ALA A 196 -15.88 -16.07 14.66
CA ALA A 196 -16.68 -14.86 14.43
C ALA A 196 -16.14 -13.64 15.20
N ASP A 197 -15.66 -13.86 16.42
CA ASP A 197 -15.05 -12.86 17.30
C ASP A 197 -13.62 -12.46 16.90
N LYS A 198 -13.01 -13.17 15.93
CA LYS A 198 -11.67 -12.87 15.39
C LYS A 198 -11.68 -12.35 13.96
N LYS A 199 -12.85 -12.11 13.34
CA LYS A 199 -12.94 -11.59 11.96
C LYS A 199 -12.33 -10.19 11.81
N ASP A 200 -12.14 -9.47 12.90
CA ASP A 200 -11.50 -8.15 12.93
C ASP A 200 -9.96 -8.23 12.82
N LEU A 201 -9.36 -9.43 12.94
CA LEU A 201 -7.93 -9.63 12.67
C LEU A 201 -7.59 -9.41 11.19
N PHE A 202 -8.54 -9.58 10.28
CA PHE A 202 -8.32 -9.31 8.86
C PHE A 202 -8.63 -7.85 8.56
N VAL A 203 -7.66 -6.94 8.61
CA VAL A 203 -7.93 -5.54 8.26
C VAL A 203 -8.19 -5.41 6.76
N GLY A 204 -7.40 -6.11 5.95
CA GLY A 204 -7.64 -6.20 4.51
C GLY A 204 -6.45 -6.67 3.69
N ILE A 205 -6.64 -6.65 2.37
CA ILE A 205 -5.59 -6.77 1.38
C ILE A 205 -5.39 -5.39 0.75
N LYS A 206 -4.13 -5.00 0.60
CA LYS A 206 -3.72 -3.86 -0.19
C LYS A 206 -3.05 -4.33 -1.47
N VAL A 207 -3.44 -3.77 -2.61
CA VAL A 207 -2.79 -4.04 -3.91
C VAL A 207 -2.19 -2.77 -4.50
N GLY A 208 -1.09 -2.96 -5.24
CA GLY A 208 -0.23 -1.86 -5.67
C GLY A 208 0.73 -1.42 -4.57
N HIS A 209 1.62 -0.50 -4.92
CA HIS A 209 2.67 0.00 -4.06
C HIS A 209 3.11 1.40 -4.51
N GLU A 210 2.25 2.38 -4.20
CA GLU A 210 2.34 3.74 -4.75
C GLU A 210 2.43 3.70 -6.28
N SER A 211 1.46 2.98 -6.87
CA SER A 211 1.48 2.66 -8.29
C SER A 211 1.56 3.94 -9.11
N SER A 212 2.59 4.02 -9.94
CA SER A 212 3.02 5.24 -10.62
C SER A 212 3.91 4.86 -11.80
N ILE A 213 4.08 5.76 -12.76
CA ILE A 213 5.11 5.63 -13.81
C ILE A 213 6.06 6.81 -13.72
N GLY A 214 7.37 6.54 -13.75
CA GLY A 214 8.40 7.57 -13.72
C GLY A 214 8.63 8.23 -12.35
N VAL A 215 8.14 7.62 -11.26
CA VAL A 215 8.37 8.12 -9.88
C VAL A 215 9.10 7.10 -9.02
N ASN A 216 8.48 5.96 -8.75
CA ASN A 216 9.13 4.88 -8.00
C ASN A 216 10.11 4.08 -8.86
N ALA A 217 10.16 4.30 -10.17
CA ALA A 217 11.24 3.85 -11.04
C ALA A 217 11.39 4.88 -12.17
N TRP A 218 12.28 5.86 -12.03
CA TRP A 218 12.49 6.86 -13.09
C TRP A 218 13.71 6.52 -13.94
N HIS A 219 13.77 7.07 -15.14
CA HIS A 219 14.90 6.89 -16.06
C HIS A 219 15.59 8.22 -16.33
N TYR A 220 16.90 8.29 -16.11
CA TYR A 220 17.68 9.46 -16.54
C TYR A 220 17.79 9.51 -18.07
N PRO A 221 17.92 10.69 -18.68
CA PRO A 221 18.29 10.82 -20.08
C PRO A 221 19.54 9.97 -20.40
N ASP A 222 19.48 9.21 -21.50
CA ASP A 222 20.51 8.24 -21.90
C ASP A 222 20.88 7.19 -20.84
N GLY A 223 20.00 6.93 -19.86
CA GLY A 223 20.28 6.10 -18.69
C GLY A 223 20.72 4.66 -19.01
N ASN A 224 20.30 4.11 -20.15
CA ASN A 224 20.77 2.80 -20.61
C ASN A 224 22.30 2.71 -20.77
N ARG A 225 22.99 3.82 -21.04
CA ARG A 225 24.47 3.86 -21.12
C ARG A 225 25.14 3.69 -19.75
N LEU A 226 24.42 3.93 -18.66
CA LEU A 226 24.94 3.84 -17.30
C LEU A 226 24.89 2.43 -16.74
N LEU A 227 24.26 1.47 -17.43
CA LEU A 227 24.06 0.11 -16.94
C LEU A 227 25.38 -0.55 -16.52
N ASP A 228 26.41 -0.46 -17.37
CA ASP A 228 27.71 -1.11 -17.17
C ASP A 228 28.77 -0.18 -16.55
N VAL A 229 28.39 1.06 -16.23
CA VAL A 229 29.25 2.07 -15.61
C VAL A 229 29.15 1.96 -14.08
N PRO A 230 30.23 2.23 -13.30
CA PRO A 230 30.18 2.30 -11.85
C PRO A 230 29.06 3.21 -11.32
N ARG A 231 28.40 2.79 -10.23
CA ARG A 231 27.29 3.55 -9.59
C ARG A 231 27.68 4.95 -9.11
N ALA A 232 28.97 5.18 -8.85
CA ALA A 232 29.48 6.49 -8.44
C ALA A 232 29.35 7.54 -9.55
N GLU A 233 29.16 7.12 -10.80
CA GLU A 233 28.96 8.00 -11.96
C GLU A 233 27.47 8.23 -12.28
N ASP A 234 26.55 7.69 -11.48
CA ASP A 234 25.13 7.97 -11.64
C ASP A 234 24.85 9.47 -11.42
N PRO A 235 23.89 10.06 -12.17
CA PRO A 235 23.43 11.41 -11.89
C PRO A 235 22.94 11.54 -10.44
N THR A 236 23.24 12.68 -9.82
CA THR A 236 22.96 12.93 -8.39
C THR A 236 21.76 13.85 -8.15
N TYR A 237 21.15 14.39 -9.22
CA TYR A 237 19.97 15.24 -9.11
C TYR A 237 18.70 14.38 -9.03
N GLY A 238 17.70 14.82 -8.24
CA GLY A 238 16.43 14.12 -8.09
C GLY A 238 15.35 14.54 -9.09
N LEU A 239 14.15 14.00 -8.89
CA LEU A 239 12.96 14.38 -9.64
C LEU A 239 12.53 15.82 -9.33
N ASP A 240 12.17 16.59 -10.37
CA ASP A 240 11.44 17.85 -10.24
C ASP A 240 9.93 17.56 -10.31
N HIS A 241 9.29 17.44 -9.15
CA HIS A 241 7.89 17.06 -9.07
C HIS A 241 6.91 18.07 -9.71
N SER A 242 7.35 19.30 -9.99
CA SER A 242 6.54 20.31 -10.67
C SER A 242 6.41 20.07 -12.19
N ARG A 243 7.36 19.33 -12.80
CA ARG A 243 7.38 19.02 -14.23
C ARG A 243 6.74 17.66 -14.47
N ARG A 244 5.55 17.60 -15.06
CA ARG A 244 4.84 16.33 -15.31
C ARG A 244 4.66 16.11 -16.82
N PRO A 245 4.71 14.86 -17.32
CA PRO A 245 4.96 13.62 -16.58
C PRO A 245 6.46 13.30 -16.38
N SER A 246 7.37 14.02 -17.05
CA SER A 246 8.80 13.67 -17.12
C SER A 246 9.61 13.89 -15.84
N ARG A 247 9.17 14.79 -14.97
CA ARG A 247 9.79 15.10 -13.67
C ARG A 247 11.26 15.50 -13.75
N GLY A 248 11.59 16.22 -14.83
CA GLY A 248 12.95 16.72 -15.07
C GLY A 248 13.94 15.64 -15.53
N VAL A 249 13.46 14.41 -15.80
CA VAL A 249 14.25 13.31 -16.36
C VAL A 249 13.63 12.83 -17.67
N ALA A 250 14.05 11.68 -18.21
CA ALA A 250 13.43 11.12 -19.40
C ALA A 250 12.02 10.61 -19.04
N ALA A 251 11.01 11.11 -19.76
CA ALA A 251 9.65 10.62 -19.59
C ALA A 251 9.58 9.14 -20.01
N ILE A 252 8.99 8.33 -19.15
CA ILE A 252 8.59 6.96 -19.43
C ILE A 252 7.07 6.83 -19.27
N GLY A 253 6.48 5.71 -19.70
CA GLY A 253 5.02 5.53 -19.79
C GLY A 253 4.52 5.35 -21.21
N TYR A 254 5.38 5.58 -22.21
CA TYR A 254 5.03 5.40 -23.61
C TYR A 254 4.63 3.96 -23.93
N ALA A 255 5.28 2.96 -23.32
CA ALA A 255 4.97 1.55 -23.57
C ALA A 255 3.56 1.21 -23.08
N ALA A 256 3.25 1.54 -21.82
CA ALA A 256 1.95 1.23 -21.24
C ALA A 256 0.81 2.06 -21.82
N VAL A 257 1.03 3.35 -22.11
CA VAL A 257 0.04 4.20 -22.77
C VAL A 257 -0.29 3.70 -24.18
N LYS A 258 0.73 3.28 -24.95
CA LYS A 258 0.55 2.70 -26.27
C LYS A 258 -0.18 1.36 -26.20
N THR A 259 0.26 0.48 -25.29
CA THR A 259 -0.34 -0.86 -25.12
C THR A 259 -1.80 -0.76 -24.67
N ALA A 260 -2.15 0.22 -23.84
CA ALA A 260 -3.52 0.48 -23.42
C ALA A 260 -4.42 1.08 -24.52
N GLY A 261 -3.86 1.46 -25.68
CA GLY A 261 -4.59 2.12 -26.76
C GLY A 261 -5.02 3.55 -26.43
N ILE A 262 -4.35 4.22 -25.48
CA ILE A 262 -4.69 5.60 -25.07
C ILE A 262 -4.08 6.62 -26.04
N ARG A 263 -2.81 6.43 -26.40
CA ARG A 263 -2.08 7.29 -27.34
C ARG A 263 -0.96 6.50 -28.01
N THR A 264 -0.64 6.84 -29.26
CA THR A 264 0.42 6.16 -30.04
C THR A 264 1.39 7.14 -30.71
N SER A 265 1.15 8.45 -30.62
CA SER A 265 1.98 9.52 -31.18
C SER A 265 1.73 10.85 -30.45
N GLY A 266 2.60 11.84 -30.68
CA GLY A 266 2.52 13.15 -30.02
C GLY A 266 3.16 13.17 -28.63
N GLU A 267 2.84 14.18 -27.85
CA GLU A 267 3.38 14.35 -26.49
C GLU A 267 2.66 13.44 -25.49
N LEU A 268 3.42 12.79 -24.61
CA LEU A 268 2.90 12.05 -23.46
C LEU A 268 2.48 13.02 -22.35
N THR A 269 1.25 12.88 -21.85
CA THR A 269 0.71 13.79 -20.83
C THR A 269 0.55 13.13 -19.46
N GLU A 270 0.41 13.94 -18.40
CA GLU A 270 0.04 13.45 -17.05
C GLU A 270 -1.28 12.66 -17.08
N ALA A 271 -2.24 13.09 -17.90
CA ALA A 271 -3.53 12.43 -18.05
C ALA A 271 -3.40 11.01 -18.59
N ASP A 272 -2.54 10.83 -19.61
CA ASP A 272 -2.30 9.53 -20.22
C ASP A 272 -1.70 8.55 -19.20
N VAL A 273 -0.68 9.00 -18.46
CA VAL A 273 -0.03 8.19 -17.42
C VAL A 273 -1.00 7.86 -16.28
N THR A 274 -1.76 8.85 -15.80
CA THR A 274 -2.74 8.65 -14.73
C THR A 274 -3.78 7.61 -15.12
N GLU A 275 -4.32 7.68 -16.34
CA GLU A 275 -5.33 6.73 -16.81
C GLU A 275 -4.77 5.31 -16.95
N VAL A 276 -3.54 5.14 -17.43
CA VAL A 276 -2.86 3.83 -17.47
C VAL A 276 -2.72 3.25 -16.07
N VAL A 277 -2.21 4.03 -15.11
CA VAL A 277 -2.00 3.56 -13.74
C VAL A 277 -3.36 3.19 -13.11
N ARG A 278 -4.40 4.01 -13.33
CA ARG A 278 -5.76 3.70 -12.87
C ARG A 278 -6.26 2.37 -13.44
N ARG A 279 -6.06 2.11 -14.74
CA ARG A 279 -6.44 0.83 -15.38
C ARG A 279 -5.69 -0.34 -14.77
N TYR A 280 -4.38 -0.22 -14.60
CA TYR A 280 -3.54 -1.25 -13.99
C TYR A 280 -4.01 -1.60 -12.57
N VAL A 281 -4.13 -0.61 -11.69
CA VAL A 281 -4.59 -0.83 -10.31
C VAL A 281 -6.02 -1.40 -10.29
N THR A 282 -6.90 -0.92 -11.18
CA THR A 282 -8.27 -1.48 -11.33
C THR A 282 -8.23 -2.97 -11.71
N ILE A 283 -7.31 -3.39 -12.58
CA ILE A 283 -7.14 -4.80 -12.95
C ILE A 283 -6.69 -5.63 -11.75
N LEU A 284 -5.74 -5.15 -10.95
CA LEU A 284 -5.30 -5.83 -9.73
C LEU A 284 -6.46 -5.97 -8.72
N CYS A 285 -7.19 -4.88 -8.47
CA CYS A 285 -8.33 -4.89 -7.55
C CYS A 285 -9.44 -5.81 -8.03
N ARG A 286 -9.77 -5.76 -9.33
CA ARG A 286 -10.76 -6.67 -9.92
C ARG A 286 -10.34 -8.12 -9.76
N THR A 287 -9.08 -8.44 -10.01
CA THR A 287 -8.55 -9.81 -9.86
C THR A 287 -8.68 -10.31 -8.41
N ALA A 288 -8.34 -9.47 -7.43
CA ALA A 288 -8.49 -9.81 -6.02
C ALA A 288 -9.97 -9.95 -5.60
N ALA A 289 -10.85 -9.06 -6.09
CA ALA A 289 -12.28 -9.13 -5.83
C ALA A 289 -12.94 -10.38 -6.44
N GLU A 290 -12.58 -10.73 -7.69
CA GLU A 290 -13.04 -11.97 -8.35
C GLU A 290 -12.55 -13.22 -7.61
N ALA A 291 -11.42 -13.14 -6.90
CA ALA A 291 -10.91 -14.19 -6.01
C ALA A 291 -11.55 -14.17 -4.60
N GLY A 292 -12.54 -13.32 -4.35
CA GLY A 292 -13.39 -13.35 -3.14
C GLY A 292 -13.09 -12.29 -2.09
N VAL A 293 -12.15 -11.36 -2.32
CA VAL A 293 -11.89 -10.28 -1.35
C VAL A 293 -13.07 -9.31 -1.35
N PRO A 294 -13.71 -9.06 -0.18
CA PRO A 294 -14.83 -8.13 -0.14
C PRO A 294 -14.32 -6.69 -0.28
N ARG A 295 -15.12 -5.84 -0.94
CA ARG A 295 -14.74 -4.46 -1.30
C ARG A 295 -14.28 -3.63 -0.10
N ASP A 296 -14.90 -3.84 1.05
CA ASP A 296 -14.61 -3.15 2.31
C ASP A 296 -13.31 -3.60 3.00
N ARG A 297 -12.66 -4.67 2.48
CA ARG A 297 -11.36 -5.19 2.92
C ARG A 297 -10.31 -5.16 1.81
N LEU A 298 -10.59 -4.54 0.66
CA LEU A 298 -9.64 -4.39 -0.43
C LEU A 298 -9.27 -2.92 -0.57
N PHE A 299 -7.97 -2.61 -0.53
CA PHE A 299 -7.45 -1.25 -0.61
C PHE A 299 -6.49 -1.11 -1.79
N THR A 300 -6.54 0.03 -2.48
CA THR A 300 -5.46 0.41 -3.39
C THR A 300 -4.30 1.02 -2.62
N HIS A 301 -3.15 1.10 -3.29
CA HIS A 301 -2.03 1.93 -2.86
C HIS A 301 -1.68 2.97 -3.92
N GLY A 302 -2.39 4.10 -3.91
CA GLY A 302 -2.08 5.26 -4.75
C GLY A 302 -1.17 6.26 -4.03
N ALA A 303 -0.63 7.21 -4.77
CA ALA A 303 0.19 8.29 -4.23
C ALA A 303 0.16 9.51 -5.17
N GLY A 304 0.69 10.63 -4.67
CA GLY A 304 1.02 11.80 -5.45
C GLY A 304 2.20 12.52 -4.81
N TRP A 305 3.00 13.21 -5.63
CA TRP A 305 4.25 13.84 -5.20
C TRP A 305 4.24 15.35 -5.37
N HIS A 306 3.18 15.88 -5.95
CA HIS A 306 2.93 17.31 -6.03
C HIS A 306 1.48 17.61 -5.65
N GLU A 307 1.28 18.79 -5.05
CA GLU A 307 -0.06 19.25 -4.69
C GLU A 307 -0.97 19.30 -5.93
N GLY A 308 -2.12 18.65 -5.83
CA GLY A 308 -3.13 18.61 -6.89
C GLY A 308 -2.85 17.65 -8.04
N GLU A 309 -1.80 16.84 -7.97
CA GLU A 309 -1.45 15.86 -9.00
C GLU A 309 -2.65 14.95 -9.36
N TRP A 310 -2.75 14.52 -10.62
CA TRP A 310 -3.85 13.66 -11.07
C TRP A 310 -3.62 12.20 -10.71
N LEU A 311 -2.39 11.79 -10.41
CA LEU A 311 -2.06 10.42 -10.03
C LEU A 311 -2.79 9.95 -8.76
N TYR A 312 -3.18 10.88 -7.87
CA TYR A 312 -4.08 10.59 -6.75
C TYR A 312 -5.39 9.91 -7.19
N ASP A 313 -5.89 10.22 -8.38
CA ASP A 313 -7.14 9.70 -8.93
C ASP A 313 -7.02 8.23 -9.37
N ALA A 314 -5.81 7.69 -9.51
CA ALA A 314 -5.60 6.29 -9.88
C ALA A 314 -6.06 5.31 -8.79
N ALA A 315 -6.17 5.77 -7.54
CA ALA A 315 -6.63 4.96 -6.40
C ALA A 315 -8.13 4.62 -6.46
N GLY A 316 -8.95 5.42 -7.15
CA GLY A 316 -10.41 5.24 -7.18
C GLY A 316 -10.87 4.17 -8.17
N ASN A 317 -11.61 3.16 -7.71
CA ASN A 317 -12.31 2.19 -8.57
C ASN A 317 -13.52 1.54 -7.86
N ALA A 318 -14.26 0.71 -8.60
CA ALA A 318 -15.50 0.08 -8.12
C ALA A 318 -15.29 -1.18 -7.26
N TYR A 319 -14.10 -1.77 -7.27
CA TYR A 319 -13.81 -3.07 -6.65
C TYR A 319 -13.19 -2.94 -5.26
N SER A 320 -12.62 -1.78 -4.93
CA SER A 320 -11.88 -1.56 -3.69
C SER A 320 -12.24 -0.24 -3.02
N CYS A 321 -11.75 -0.07 -1.79
CA CYS A 321 -11.58 1.20 -1.12
C CYS A 321 -10.29 1.89 -1.61
N PRO A 322 -10.27 3.22 -1.78
CA PRO A 322 -9.04 3.91 -2.12
C PRO A 322 -8.13 4.03 -0.91
N GLY A 323 -6.82 3.94 -1.16
CA GLY A 323 -5.79 4.17 -0.15
C GLY A 323 -4.65 5.00 -0.72
N TRP A 324 -4.08 5.87 0.12
CA TRP A 324 -2.96 6.76 -0.25
C TRP A 324 -1.82 6.77 0.76
N SER A 325 -0.64 7.19 0.26
CA SER A 325 0.51 7.59 1.07
C SER A 325 0.34 8.98 1.66
N PHE A 326 0.72 9.17 2.93
CA PHE A 326 0.71 10.44 3.63
C PHE A 326 2.06 10.70 4.31
N TYR A 327 2.79 11.66 3.74
CA TYR A 327 4.05 12.18 4.29
C TYR A 327 3.94 13.69 4.55
N ARG A 328 3.76 14.47 3.48
CA ARG A 328 3.58 15.93 3.55
C ARG A 328 2.33 16.34 4.32
N HIS A 329 1.23 15.60 4.13
CA HIS A 329 -0.06 15.85 4.77
C HIS A 329 -0.36 14.85 5.91
N ALA A 330 0.66 14.18 6.45
CA ALA A 330 0.48 13.24 7.56
C ALA A 330 -0.11 13.91 8.81
N ALA A 331 0.25 15.18 9.07
CA ALA A 331 -0.29 15.97 10.18
C ALA A 331 -1.81 16.22 10.05
N ASP A 332 -2.30 16.38 8.81
CA ASP A 332 -3.73 16.56 8.54
C ASP A 332 -4.07 16.17 7.08
N PRO A 333 -4.62 14.97 6.85
CA PRO A 333 -5.05 14.50 5.53
C PRO A 333 -6.08 15.39 4.83
N ARG A 334 -6.81 16.25 5.58
CA ARG A 334 -7.81 17.17 5.01
C ARG A 334 -7.14 18.26 4.16
N GLY A 335 -5.85 18.51 4.37
CA GLY A 335 -5.06 19.43 3.56
C GLY A 335 -4.65 18.88 2.19
N ASP A 336 -4.75 17.56 1.94
CA ASP A 336 -4.35 16.98 0.66
C ASP A 336 -5.49 17.08 -0.36
N ILE A 337 -5.41 18.07 -1.23
CA ILE A 337 -6.47 18.35 -2.22
C ILE A 337 -6.71 17.19 -3.20
N GLY A 338 -5.68 16.37 -3.50
CA GLY A 338 -5.79 15.21 -4.38
C GLY A 338 -6.62 14.11 -3.73
N VAL A 339 -6.33 13.81 -2.47
CA VAL A 339 -7.12 12.89 -1.65
C VAL A 339 -8.55 13.40 -1.48
N GLN A 340 -8.73 14.66 -1.06
CA GLN A 340 -10.05 15.22 -0.80
C GLN A 340 -10.94 15.24 -2.05
N ARG A 341 -10.37 15.47 -3.24
CA ARG A 341 -11.08 15.36 -4.52
C ARG A 341 -11.65 13.95 -4.73
N ASN A 342 -10.88 12.91 -4.38
CA ASN A 342 -11.29 11.52 -4.55
C ASN A 342 -12.28 11.07 -3.48
N LEU A 343 -12.10 11.49 -2.22
CA LEU A 343 -13.05 11.20 -1.14
C LEU A 343 -14.45 11.75 -1.43
N LYS A 344 -14.56 12.90 -2.10
CA LYS A 344 -15.85 13.46 -2.53
C LYS A 344 -16.54 12.69 -3.66
N ARG A 345 -15.81 11.83 -4.37
CA ARG A 345 -16.29 11.11 -5.57
C ARG A 345 -16.48 9.63 -5.36
N THR A 346 -15.87 9.05 -4.32
CA THR A 346 -15.87 7.61 -4.10
C THR A 346 -17.14 7.15 -3.37
N GLU A 347 -17.75 6.10 -3.90
CA GLU A 347 -18.84 5.37 -3.25
C GLU A 347 -18.32 4.20 -2.41
N ALA A 348 -17.01 4.13 -2.16
CA ALA A 348 -16.44 3.10 -1.31
C ALA A 348 -16.90 3.31 0.15
N PRO A 349 -17.13 2.21 0.91
CA PRO A 349 -17.53 2.33 2.30
C PRO A 349 -16.43 2.96 3.16
N TYR A 350 -15.17 2.74 2.80
CA TYR A 350 -14.00 3.19 3.53
C TYR A 350 -12.93 3.80 2.62
N TRP A 351 -11.94 4.43 3.24
CA TRP A 351 -10.63 4.74 2.68
C TRP A 351 -9.53 4.38 3.69
N ALA A 352 -8.26 4.44 3.29
CA ALA A 352 -7.16 4.17 4.20
C ALA A 352 -5.93 5.05 3.97
N ALA A 353 -5.29 5.48 5.06
CA ALA A 353 -3.93 5.98 5.05
C ALA A 353 -2.98 4.77 5.04
N VAL A 354 -2.87 4.14 3.86
CA VAL A 354 -2.24 2.84 3.69
C VAL A 354 -0.71 2.86 3.79
N GLU A 355 -0.13 4.04 3.72
CA GLU A 355 1.26 4.34 4.02
C GLU A 355 1.28 5.72 4.67
N TRP A 356 1.79 5.81 5.89
CA TRP A 356 1.71 7.04 6.68
C TRP A 356 2.98 7.18 7.49
N LEU A 357 3.55 8.37 7.53
CA LEU A 357 4.62 8.72 8.47
C LEU A 357 4.60 10.22 8.67
N LEU A 358 4.73 10.68 9.92
CA LEU A 358 4.92 12.09 10.23
C LEU A 358 6.43 12.42 10.22
N PRO A 359 7.00 12.98 9.13
CA PRO A 359 8.42 13.25 9.07
C PRO A 359 8.81 14.48 9.90
N GLY A 360 10.09 14.56 10.26
CA GLY A 360 10.70 15.80 10.79
C GLY A 360 10.46 16.08 12.27
N THR A 361 9.62 15.31 12.97
CA THR A 361 9.40 15.46 14.42
C THR A 361 9.25 14.12 15.13
N ARG A 362 9.69 14.07 16.39
CA ARG A 362 9.45 12.99 17.36
C ARG A 362 8.70 13.49 18.60
N ASP A 363 8.10 14.66 18.51
CA ASP A 363 7.30 15.24 19.58
C ASP A 363 5.99 14.43 19.79
N GLU A 364 5.69 14.11 21.04
CA GLU A 364 4.52 13.28 21.39
C GLU A 364 3.20 13.99 21.03
N ALA A 365 3.09 15.28 21.32
CA ALA A 365 1.85 16.02 21.09
C ALA A 365 1.55 16.14 19.59
N ALA A 366 2.57 16.46 18.78
CA ALA A 366 2.44 16.50 17.33
C ALA A 366 2.00 15.14 16.74
N TRP A 367 2.58 14.04 17.22
CA TRP A 367 2.17 12.69 16.79
C TRP A 367 0.73 12.36 17.20
N ARG A 368 0.34 12.69 18.44
CA ARG A 368 -1.02 12.46 18.93
C ARG A 368 -2.05 13.24 18.12
N GLU A 369 -1.78 14.51 17.83
CA GLU A 369 -2.65 15.35 17.01
C GLU A 369 -2.78 14.81 15.59
N ALA A 370 -1.68 14.37 14.97
CA ALA A 370 -1.68 13.84 13.62
C ALA A 370 -2.42 12.49 13.49
N LEU A 371 -2.23 11.59 14.46
CA LEU A 371 -2.97 10.33 14.56
C LEU A 371 -4.47 10.60 14.73
N ALA A 372 -4.84 11.50 15.65
CA ALA A 372 -6.23 11.87 15.87
C ALA A 372 -6.86 12.54 14.64
N ALA A 373 -6.14 13.45 13.97
CA ALA A 373 -6.63 14.09 12.76
C ALA A 373 -6.89 13.07 11.63
N THR A 374 -5.99 12.11 11.44
CA THR A 374 -6.13 11.09 10.40
C THR A 374 -7.27 10.11 10.69
N LEU A 375 -7.45 9.71 11.95
CA LEU A 375 -8.52 8.79 12.36
C LEU A 375 -9.85 9.49 12.67
N SER A 376 -9.91 10.83 12.62
CA SER A 376 -11.15 11.58 12.91
C SER A 376 -12.28 11.33 11.92
N ASP A 377 -11.97 10.90 10.69
CA ASP A 377 -12.97 10.43 9.74
C ASP A 377 -13.27 8.94 10.04
N PRO A 378 -14.50 8.59 10.45
CA PRO A 378 -14.87 7.19 10.72
C PRO A 378 -14.76 6.29 9.48
N LYS A 379 -14.73 6.85 8.27
CA LYS A 379 -14.47 6.09 7.03
C LYS A 379 -13.00 5.75 6.82
N CYS A 380 -12.07 6.37 7.57
CA CYS A 380 -10.66 6.00 7.56
C CYS A 380 -10.50 4.66 8.27
N ARG A 381 -10.47 3.55 7.53
CA ARG A 381 -10.44 2.20 8.12
C ARG A 381 -9.14 1.94 8.84
N CYS A 382 -8.02 2.34 8.26
CA CYS A 382 -6.72 2.14 8.87
C CYS A 382 -5.71 3.23 8.50
N LEU A 383 -4.79 3.45 9.44
CA LEU A 383 -3.56 4.21 9.28
C LEU A 383 -2.40 3.23 9.45
N CYS A 384 -1.58 3.05 8.41
CA CYS A 384 -0.44 2.16 8.44
C CYS A 384 0.86 2.96 8.52
N ILE A 385 1.51 2.95 9.68
CA ILE A 385 2.76 3.64 9.93
C ILE A 385 3.92 2.90 9.25
N TYR A 386 4.59 3.55 8.31
CA TYR A 386 5.69 2.95 7.54
C TYR A 386 7.06 3.17 8.18
N ASN A 387 8.00 2.28 7.85
CA ASN A 387 9.36 2.28 8.39
C ASN A 387 9.42 2.11 9.91
N TRP A 388 8.64 1.16 10.44
CA TRP A 388 8.53 0.89 11.88
C TRP A 388 9.89 0.80 12.57
N GLU A 389 10.84 0.06 12.00
CA GLU A 389 12.17 -0.14 12.57
C GLU A 389 12.95 1.17 12.79
N GLY A 390 12.62 2.25 12.08
CA GLY A 390 13.25 3.57 12.26
C GLY A 390 12.68 4.39 13.42
N ILE A 391 11.50 4.02 13.94
CA ILE A 391 10.75 4.78 14.95
C ILE A 391 10.40 3.97 16.20
N GLN A 392 10.52 2.63 16.15
CA GLN A 392 10.06 1.70 17.19
C GLN A 392 10.66 1.95 18.59
N ASP A 393 11.82 2.61 18.68
CA ASP A 393 12.50 2.90 19.96
C ASP A 393 12.21 4.33 20.48
N SER A 394 11.33 5.09 19.82
CA SER A 394 11.00 6.45 20.22
C SER A 394 9.90 6.47 21.26
N THR A 395 10.25 6.62 22.55
CA THR A 395 9.29 6.67 23.66
C THR A 395 8.14 7.65 23.43
N SER A 396 8.41 8.84 22.91
CA SER A 396 7.39 9.86 22.61
C SER A 396 6.38 9.40 21.56
N ILE A 397 6.84 8.66 20.54
CA ILE A 397 5.95 8.15 19.47
C ILE A 397 5.11 7.00 19.99
N LEU A 398 5.73 6.07 20.73
CA LEU A 398 5.02 4.95 21.36
C LEU A 398 3.97 5.45 22.34
N SER A 399 4.29 6.49 23.12
CA SER A 399 3.35 7.15 24.04
C SER A 399 2.15 7.75 23.28
N ALA A 400 2.38 8.44 22.16
CA ALA A 400 1.31 8.98 21.32
C ALA A 400 0.39 7.89 20.73
N ILE A 401 0.98 6.78 20.26
CA ILE A 401 0.22 5.61 19.76
C ILE A 401 -0.61 5.02 20.91
N ALA A 402 0.00 4.73 22.05
CA ALA A 402 -0.69 4.16 23.21
C ALA A 402 -1.83 5.05 23.71
N ALA A 403 -1.63 6.38 23.76
CA ALA A 403 -2.67 7.33 24.11
C ALA A 403 -3.85 7.30 23.11
N THR A 404 -3.55 7.18 21.81
CA THR A 404 -4.58 7.07 20.78
C THR A 404 -5.42 5.79 20.94
N LEU A 405 -4.75 4.67 21.22
CA LEU A 405 -5.42 3.38 21.48
C LEU A 405 -6.31 3.43 22.73
N ALA A 406 -5.93 4.21 23.75
CA ALA A 406 -6.71 4.36 24.98
C ALA A 406 -7.91 5.32 24.84
N THR A 407 -7.75 6.42 24.09
CA THR A 407 -8.77 7.50 23.95
C THR A 407 -9.94 7.15 23.03
N ALA A 408 -9.77 6.18 22.13
CA ALA A 408 -10.83 5.68 21.24
C ALA A 408 -12.00 4.98 21.98
N SER A 409 -12.07 5.10 23.30
CA SER A 409 -13.05 4.50 24.21
C SER A 409 -14.23 5.44 24.54
N THR A 410 -14.33 6.61 23.92
CA THR A 410 -15.38 7.60 24.25
C THR A 410 -16.34 7.79 23.06
N PRO A 411 -17.62 7.39 23.18
CA PRO A 411 -18.64 7.61 22.15
C PRO A 411 -19.02 9.07 21.97
#